data_AF-A0A8C2YKJ2-F1
#
_entry.id   AF-A0A8C2YKJ2-F1
#
_cell.length_a   1.000
_cell.length_b   1.000
_cell.length_c   1.000
_cell.angle_alpha   90.00
_cell.angle_beta   90.00
_cell.angle_gamma   90.00
#
_symmetry.space_group_name_H-M   'P 1'
#
loop_
_entity.id
_entity.type
_entity.pdbx_description
1 polymer ?
#
loop_
_entity_poly.entity_id
_entity_poly.type
_entity_poly.pdbx_seq_one_letter_code
_entity_poly.pdbx_strand_id
1 'polypeptide(L)'
;MAAPGDAPCSGEAEPSAGGRGSSGVEVVLLSDPAVPAPLCPHGPTLLFVKVSQGKEEARRFYACSACRDRKDCNFFQWEDEKPSGARLTARESRNQRGRPPLSRMQCVERYLRFIQLPLTQRKFCQSCQRLLLPDDWGEHREHQLVGDVSVSQLRRPSQLLYPLENKKTNAQYLFADRTCQFLVGLVSTLGFRRVLCVGTPRLHELIGLTASGDKKSTLKSLLLDIDFRYSQFYMEDSFCHYNMFNHHFFDGKPALEVCRAFLQEDKGEGVIMVTDPPFGGLVEPLAVTFKKLIGMWKEGQSQDDSHQEMPIFWIFPYFFEARICQFFPSFCMLDYQVDYDNHALYKHGKTGRKQSPVRIFTNIPPNKIPLPTEEGYRFCPLCQRYVSLENQHCEHCNSCTSKDGRKWKHCFLCKKCVKPSWIHCSFCNRCAVAHHSCDGPKDGCFICGERDHKRSSCPNISTLRKASKLVEFFYLPTQRLEN
;
A
#
# COMPACT_ATOMS: atom_id res chain seq x y z
N MET A 1 43.97 25.51 12.50
CA MET A 1 43.65 25.42 13.93
C MET A 1 42.20 24.97 14.06
N ALA A 2 41.99 23.90 14.83
CA ALA A 2 40.77 23.34 15.42
C ALA A 2 39.41 23.46 14.70
N ALA A 3 38.84 22.30 14.38
CA ALA A 3 37.43 22.06 14.09
C ALA A 3 36.53 22.31 15.33
N PRO A 4 35.26 22.68 15.17
CA PRO A 4 34.23 22.44 16.17
C PRO A 4 33.62 21.04 15.96
N GLY A 5 33.56 20.26 17.03
CA GLY A 5 33.33 18.83 17.03
C GLY A 5 31.90 18.37 16.73
N ASP A 6 31.84 17.15 16.20
CA ASP A 6 30.66 16.35 15.99
C ASP A 6 29.96 15.99 17.31
N ALA A 7 28.73 16.47 17.47
CA ALA A 7 27.80 15.97 18.47
C ALA A 7 27.02 14.77 17.88
N PRO A 8 26.93 13.61 18.58
CA PRO A 8 26.12 12.50 18.12
C PRO A 8 24.64 12.82 18.36
N CYS A 9 23.87 12.98 17.28
CA CYS A 9 22.41 13.08 17.36
C CYS A 9 21.85 11.81 18.00
N SER A 10 21.34 11.99 19.21
CA SER A 10 20.61 11.05 20.04
C SER A 10 19.40 10.47 19.29
N GLY A 11 19.16 9.18 19.52
CA GLY A 11 17.99 8.48 19.00
C GLY A 11 16.71 9.11 19.53
N GLU A 12 15.73 9.30 18.64
CA GLU A 12 14.39 9.70 19.02
C GLU A 12 13.81 8.68 20.00
N ALA A 13 13.71 9.12 21.26
CA ALA A 13 12.90 8.50 22.28
C ALA A 13 11.42 8.61 21.87
N GLU A 14 10.66 7.54 22.15
CA GLU A 14 9.21 7.56 22.09
C GLU A 14 8.65 8.78 22.84
N PRO A 15 7.58 9.41 22.34
CA PRO A 15 6.96 10.52 23.05
C PRO A 15 6.43 10.00 24.39
N SER A 16 7.02 10.51 25.48
CA SER A 16 6.53 10.30 26.84
C SER A 16 5.18 11.01 26.98
N ALA A 17 4.09 10.26 26.86
CA ALA A 17 2.76 10.73 27.18
C ALA A 17 2.59 10.75 28.71
N GLY A 18 2.61 11.94 29.30
CA GLY A 18 2.12 12.18 30.66
C GLY A 18 0.67 11.74 30.80
N GLY A 19 0.32 11.27 32.00
CA GLY A 19 -0.83 10.40 32.24
C GLY A 19 -2.19 10.93 31.78
N ARG A 20 -2.88 10.09 31.00
CA ARG A 20 -4.34 9.89 30.92
C ARG A 20 -4.56 8.56 30.19
N GLY A 21 -5.44 7.71 30.72
CA GLY A 21 -5.59 6.29 30.33
C GLY A 21 -5.52 6.03 28.83
N SER A 22 -4.69 5.07 28.43
CA SER A 22 -4.48 4.77 27.01
C SER A 22 -5.73 4.09 26.44
N SER A 23 -6.28 4.66 25.36
CA SER A 23 -7.42 4.08 24.64
C SER A 23 -6.92 3.51 23.31
N GLY A 24 -7.26 2.26 23.03
CA GLY A 24 -6.92 1.58 21.78
C GLY A 24 -8.01 1.76 20.72
N VAL A 25 -7.61 1.88 19.46
CA VAL A 25 -8.54 1.91 18.31
C VAL A 25 -8.25 0.73 17.39
N GLU A 26 -9.28 0.00 16.99
CA GLU A 26 -9.21 -1.15 16.07
C GLU A 26 -10.20 -0.98 14.92
N VAL A 27 -9.90 -1.51 13.75
CA VAL A 27 -10.85 -1.55 12.62
C VAL A 27 -11.76 -2.76 12.80
N VAL A 28 -13.06 -2.56 12.64
CA VAL A 28 -14.01 -3.67 12.55
C VAL A 28 -14.21 -3.98 11.08
N LEU A 29 -13.96 -5.24 10.71
CA LEU A 29 -14.42 -5.75 9.43
C LEU A 29 -15.93 -5.92 9.53
N LEU A 30 -16.66 -5.12 8.75
CA LEU A 30 -18.12 -5.21 8.67
C LEU A 30 -18.51 -6.61 8.16
N SER A 31 -19.13 -7.41 9.03
CA SER A 31 -19.67 -8.72 8.68
C SER A 31 -21.08 -8.65 8.11
N ASP A 32 -21.79 -7.53 8.32
CA ASP A 32 -23.20 -7.39 7.93
C ASP A 32 -23.37 -6.44 6.72
N PRO A 33 -23.73 -6.96 5.53
CA PRO A 33 -23.97 -6.15 4.33
C PRO A 33 -25.24 -5.28 4.41
N ALA A 34 -26.08 -5.43 5.44
CA ALA A 34 -27.38 -4.76 5.52
C ALA A 34 -27.31 -3.25 5.82
N VAL A 35 -26.22 -2.74 6.43
CA VAL A 35 -26.08 -1.31 6.75
C VAL A 35 -24.86 -0.72 6.03
N PRO A 36 -25.06 0.12 5.00
CA PRO A 36 -23.95 0.73 4.28
C PRO A 36 -23.22 1.76 5.16
N ALA A 37 -21.89 1.68 5.18
CA ALA A 37 -21.06 2.67 5.85
C ALA A 37 -21.29 4.07 5.22
N PRO A 38 -21.36 5.14 6.03
CA PRO A 38 -21.57 6.49 5.51
C PRO A 38 -20.40 6.94 4.63
N LEU A 39 -20.70 7.78 3.65
CA LEU A 39 -19.71 8.25 2.66
C LEU A 39 -18.97 9.50 3.15
N CYS A 40 -17.66 9.50 2.93
CA CYS A 40 -16.83 10.70 2.97
C CYS A 40 -16.40 11.09 1.53
N PRO A 41 -15.64 12.19 1.33
CA PRO A 41 -15.14 12.55 0.00
C PRO A 41 -14.27 11.48 -0.68
N HIS A 42 -13.78 10.49 0.08
CA HIS A 42 -12.91 9.41 -0.40
C HIS A 42 -13.65 8.06 -0.51
N GLY A 43 -14.98 8.07 -0.56
CA GLY A 43 -15.83 6.87 -0.61
C GLY A 43 -16.31 6.39 0.77
N PRO A 44 -16.77 5.13 0.89
CA PRO A 44 -17.25 4.55 2.13
C PRO A 44 -16.21 4.63 3.25
N THR A 45 -16.65 5.01 4.44
CA THR A 45 -15.82 5.08 5.64
C THR A 45 -15.52 3.70 6.20
N LEU A 46 -14.50 3.60 7.05
CA LEU A 46 -14.22 2.38 7.82
C LEU A 46 -14.85 2.50 9.20
N LEU A 47 -15.37 1.38 9.71
CA LEU A 47 -15.86 1.24 11.06
C LEU A 47 -14.69 0.91 12.00
N PHE A 48 -14.61 1.63 13.12
CA PHE A 48 -13.60 1.46 14.14
C PHE A 48 -14.25 1.22 15.49
N VAL A 49 -13.60 0.46 16.36
CA VAL A 49 -13.95 0.31 17.77
C VAL A 49 -12.92 1.05 18.62
N LYS A 50 -13.40 1.86 19.56
CA LYS A 50 -12.57 2.43 20.63
C LYS A 50 -12.72 1.57 21.89
N VAL A 51 -11.63 0.95 22.32
CA VAL A 51 -11.55 0.22 23.60
C VAL A 51 -10.88 1.13 24.62
N SER A 52 -11.56 1.43 25.72
CA SER A 52 -10.98 2.21 26.84
C SER A 52 -10.58 1.25 27.95
N GLN A 53 -9.35 1.34 28.46
CA GLN A 53 -8.90 0.52 29.59
C GLN A 53 -9.88 0.64 30.77
N GLY A 54 -10.41 -0.50 31.23
CA GLY A 54 -11.28 -0.59 32.42
C GLY A 54 -12.76 -0.27 32.21
N LYS A 55 -13.23 -0.05 30.98
CA LYS A 55 -14.67 0.03 30.67
C LYS A 55 -15.06 -1.13 29.76
N GLU A 56 -16.13 -1.86 30.11
CA GLU A 56 -16.65 -2.97 29.30
C GLU A 56 -17.20 -2.52 27.93
N GLU A 57 -17.63 -1.27 27.79
CA GLU A 57 -18.31 -0.80 26.59
C GLU A 57 -17.33 -0.26 25.52
N ALA A 58 -17.03 -1.13 24.57
CA ALA A 58 -16.42 -0.79 23.29
C ALA A 58 -17.41 -0.01 22.41
N ARG A 59 -17.17 1.29 22.16
CA ARG A 59 -18.02 2.11 21.27
C ARG A 59 -17.47 2.18 19.85
N ARG A 60 -18.36 2.04 18.86
CA ARG A 60 -18.04 1.99 17.43
C ARG A 60 -18.24 3.32 16.73
N PHE A 61 -17.36 3.68 15.80
CA PHE A 61 -17.43 4.92 15.03
C PHE A 61 -16.89 4.76 13.61
N TYR A 62 -17.44 5.54 12.69
CA TYR A 62 -16.98 5.66 11.31
C TYR A 62 -15.95 6.78 11.16
N ALA A 63 -14.87 6.51 10.42
CA ALA A 63 -13.87 7.51 10.04
C ALA A 63 -13.33 7.27 8.62
N CYS A 64 -12.64 8.28 8.08
CA CYS A 64 -12.11 8.24 6.70
C CYS A 64 -11.18 7.03 6.50
N SER A 65 -11.32 6.36 5.35
CA SER A 65 -10.51 5.20 4.96
C SER A 65 -9.12 5.59 4.44
N ALA A 66 -9.01 6.73 3.74
CA ALA A 66 -7.79 7.17 3.06
C ALA A 66 -7.00 8.26 3.79
N CYS A 67 -7.64 9.05 4.66
CA CYS A 67 -6.99 10.15 5.38
C CYS A 67 -6.91 9.86 6.87
N ARG A 68 -5.70 9.90 7.42
CA ARG A 68 -5.44 9.70 8.85
C ARG A 68 -5.49 10.99 9.63
N ASP A 69 -5.14 12.10 8.98
CA ASP A 69 -5.28 13.41 9.58
C ASP A 69 -6.71 13.89 9.45
N ARG A 70 -7.31 14.26 10.59
CA ARG A 70 -8.65 14.86 10.61
C ARG A 70 -8.65 16.24 9.98
N LYS A 71 -7.48 16.88 9.78
CA LYS A 71 -7.39 18.16 9.05
C LYS A 71 -7.76 18.00 7.57
N ASP A 72 -7.33 16.90 6.94
CA ASP A 72 -7.58 16.63 5.53
C ASP A 72 -8.99 16.06 5.31
N CYS A 73 -9.38 15.07 6.14
CA CYS A 73 -10.75 14.58 6.19
C CYS A 73 -11.23 14.43 7.63
N ASN A 74 -12.05 15.39 8.10
CA ASN A 74 -12.53 15.40 9.47
C ASN A 74 -13.75 14.48 9.71
N PHE A 75 -14.02 13.54 8.80
CA PHE A 75 -15.20 12.69 8.91
C PHE A 75 -15.16 11.88 10.20
N PHE A 76 -16.21 12.03 11.00
CA PHE A 76 -16.45 11.25 12.21
C PHE A 76 -17.96 11.10 12.45
N GLN A 77 -18.39 9.90 12.82
CA GLN A 77 -19.77 9.61 13.22
C GLN A 77 -19.77 8.37 14.10
N TRP A 78 -20.45 8.42 15.25
CA TRP A 78 -20.66 7.19 16.04
C TRP A 78 -21.65 6.26 15.33
N GLU A 79 -21.48 4.94 15.45
CA GLU A 79 -22.36 3.98 14.76
C GLU A 79 -23.82 4.10 15.23
N ASP A 80 -24.03 4.36 16.52
CA ASP A 80 -25.33 4.57 17.16
C ASP A 80 -25.90 5.98 16.95
N GLU A 81 -25.12 6.91 16.37
CA GLU A 81 -25.56 8.27 16.12
C GLU A 81 -26.42 8.37 14.86
N LYS A 82 -27.66 8.82 15.01
CA LYS A 82 -28.55 9.20 13.91
C LYS A 82 -28.29 10.66 13.53
N PRO A 83 -27.66 10.96 12.39
CA PRO A 83 -27.36 12.34 12.00
C PRO A 83 -28.66 13.09 11.67
N SER A 84 -28.72 14.39 12.03
CA SER A 84 -29.81 15.27 11.61
C SER A 84 -29.80 15.50 10.09
N GLY A 85 -30.95 15.86 9.53
CA GLY A 85 -31.07 16.20 8.11
C GLY A 85 -30.07 17.27 7.66
N ALA A 86 -29.89 18.34 8.45
CA ALA A 86 -28.92 19.39 8.17
C ALA A 86 -27.46 18.88 8.11
N ARG A 87 -27.09 17.92 8.97
CA ARG A 87 -25.75 17.31 8.96
C ARG A 87 -25.54 16.40 7.74
N LEU A 88 -26.59 15.69 7.31
CA LEU A 88 -26.56 14.90 6.07
C LEU A 88 -26.37 15.80 4.84
N THR A 89 -27.15 16.87 4.72
CA THR A 89 -27.00 17.83 3.61
C THR A 89 -25.62 18.49 3.59
N ALA A 90 -25.12 18.96 4.75
CA ALA A 90 -23.78 19.55 4.83
C ALA A 90 -22.67 18.56 4.45
N ARG A 91 -22.84 17.28 4.78
CA ARG A 91 -21.93 16.19 4.38
C ARG A 91 -21.97 15.96 2.89
N GLU A 92 -23.14 15.86 2.28
CA GLU A 92 -23.28 15.68 0.83
C GLU A 92 -22.62 16.84 0.06
N SER A 93 -22.86 18.09 0.47
CA SER A 93 -22.20 19.25 -0.12
C SER A 93 -20.68 19.20 0.03
N ARG A 94 -20.16 18.73 1.18
CA ARG A 94 -18.71 18.52 1.36
C ARG A 94 -18.19 17.42 0.44
N ASN A 95 -18.90 16.30 0.33
CA ASN A 95 -18.51 15.18 -0.52
C ASN A 95 -18.47 15.61 -1.99
N GLN A 96 -19.43 16.45 -2.43
CA GLN A 96 -19.43 17.05 -3.77
C GLN A 96 -18.23 17.98 -3.99
N ARG A 97 -17.93 18.87 -3.03
CA ARG A 97 -16.76 19.77 -3.13
C ARG A 97 -15.41 19.05 -3.13
N GLY A 98 -15.34 17.86 -2.54
CA GLY A 98 -14.13 17.04 -2.53
C GLY A 98 -13.91 16.22 -3.80
N ARG A 99 -14.86 16.24 -4.76
CA ARG A 99 -14.68 15.56 -6.05
C ARG A 99 -13.66 16.30 -6.92
N PRO A 100 -12.97 15.59 -7.83
CA PRO A 100 -12.16 16.22 -8.85
C PRO A 100 -12.97 17.25 -9.65
N PRO A 101 -12.36 18.39 -10.06
CA PRO A 101 -13.06 19.45 -10.79
C PRO A 101 -13.45 19.04 -12.22
N LEU A 102 -12.81 18.01 -12.76
CA LEU A 102 -13.10 17.44 -14.08
C LEU A 102 -13.58 16.00 -13.93
N SER A 103 -14.59 15.62 -14.70
CA SER A 103 -15.02 14.23 -14.81
C SER A 103 -14.00 13.40 -15.60
N ARG A 104 -14.08 12.07 -15.47
CA ARG A 104 -13.22 11.15 -16.24
C ARG A 104 -13.32 11.37 -17.75
N MET A 105 -14.54 11.50 -18.28
CA MET A 105 -14.78 11.77 -19.71
C MET A 105 -14.16 13.10 -20.15
N GLN A 106 -14.33 14.16 -19.35
CA GLN A 106 -13.70 15.46 -19.65
C GLN A 106 -12.18 15.37 -19.68
N CYS A 107 -11.56 14.60 -18.78
CA CYS A 107 -10.12 14.35 -18.81
C CYS A 107 -9.69 13.67 -20.12
N VAL A 108 -10.41 12.66 -20.59
CA VAL A 108 -10.12 11.94 -21.85
C VAL A 108 -10.25 12.87 -23.05
N GLU A 109 -11.38 13.57 -23.18
CA GLU A 109 -11.62 14.50 -24.30
C GLU A 109 -10.55 15.60 -24.35
N ARG A 110 -10.21 16.16 -23.18
CA ARG A 110 -9.16 17.17 -23.08
C ARG A 110 -7.79 16.61 -23.42
N TYR A 111 -7.46 15.40 -22.99
CA TYR A 111 -6.19 14.75 -23.32
C TYR A 111 -6.06 14.54 -24.85
N LEU A 112 -7.12 14.03 -25.50
CA LEU A 112 -7.16 13.84 -26.95
C LEU A 112 -6.98 15.16 -27.71
N ARG A 113 -7.66 16.23 -27.28
CA ARG A 113 -7.45 17.59 -27.83
C ARG A 113 -6.03 18.08 -27.60
N PHE A 114 -5.48 17.86 -26.40
CA PHE A 114 -4.16 18.34 -26.00
C PHE A 114 -3.04 17.72 -26.85
N ILE A 115 -3.07 16.40 -27.10
CA ILE A 115 -2.05 15.72 -27.91
C ILE A 115 -2.09 16.13 -29.40
N GLN A 116 -3.20 16.69 -29.87
CA GLN A 116 -3.32 17.22 -31.24
C GLN A 116 -2.74 18.63 -31.39
N LEU A 117 -2.54 19.36 -30.29
CA LEU A 117 -1.96 20.70 -30.32
C LEU A 117 -0.52 20.67 -30.83
N PRO A 118 -0.05 21.72 -31.53
CA PRO A 118 1.38 21.94 -31.76
C PRO A 118 2.16 21.99 -30.45
N LEU A 119 3.44 21.60 -30.49
CA LEU A 119 4.29 21.55 -29.27
C LEU A 119 4.29 22.89 -28.52
N THR A 120 4.40 24.00 -29.25
CA THR A 120 4.40 25.39 -28.73
C THR A 120 3.12 25.80 -27.99
N GLN A 121 2.03 25.05 -28.18
CA GLN A 121 0.74 25.28 -27.53
C GLN A 121 0.45 24.28 -26.40
N ARG A 122 1.33 23.31 -26.16
CA ARG A 122 1.16 22.35 -25.07
C ARG A 122 1.74 22.92 -23.79
N LYS A 123 0.85 23.41 -22.91
CA LYS A 123 1.22 24.01 -21.64
C LYS A 123 0.70 23.18 -20.47
N PHE A 124 1.50 23.06 -19.42
CA PHE A 124 1.11 22.45 -18.14
C PHE A 124 1.27 23.47 -17.02
N CYS A 125 0.22 23.67 -16.22
CA CYS A 125 0.27 24.53 -15.05
C CYS A 125 0.82 23.75 -13.84
N GLN A 126 1.98 24.13 -13.33
CA GLN A 126 2.56 23.52 -12.12
C GLN A 126 1.79 23.90 -10.85
N SER A 127 1.28 25.13 -10.76
CA SER A 127 0.50 25.56 -9.59
C SER A 127 -0.82 24.78 -9.44
N CYS A 128 -1.49 24.49 -10.55
CA CYS A 128 -2.77 23.79 -10.56
C CYS A 128 -2.65 22.29 -10.86
N GLN A 129 -1.45 21.83 -11.24
CA GLN A 129 -1.18 20.45 -11.65
C GLN A 129 -2.08 19.97 -12.80
N ARG A 130 -2.27 20.82 -13.82
CA ARG A 130 -3.25 20.63 -14.91
C ARG A 130 -2.68 20.91 -16.30
N LEU A 131 -3.00 20.04 -17.26
CA LEU A 131 -2.79 20.26 -18.70
C LEU A 131 -3.77 21.33 -19.20
N LEU A 132 -3.23 22.35 -19.87
CA LEU A 132 -3.98 23.51 -20.34
C LEU A 132 -4.25 23.42 -21.83
N LEU A 133 -5.52 23.51 -22.22
CA LEU A 133 -5.91 23.85 -23.59
C LEU A 133 -5.77 25.37 -23.79
N PRO A 134 -5.69 25.86 -25.04
CA PRO A 134 -5.55 27.29 -25.33
C PRO A 134 -6.57 28.19 -24.60
N ASP A 135 -7.81 27.72 -24.50
CA ASP A 135 -8.90 28.44 -23.84
C ASP A 135 -8.67 28.65 -22.34
N ASP A 136 -7.91 27.75 -21.68
CA ASP A 136 -7.64 27.85 -20.24
C ASP A 136 -6.54 28.89 -19.92
N TRP A 137 -5.76 29.36 -20.90
CA TRP A 137 -4.54 30.14 -20.62
C TRP A 137 -4.81 31.46 -19.89
N GLY A 138 -5.98 32.07 -20.09
CA GLY A 138 -6.38 33.32 -19.44
C GLY A 138 -6.38 33.23 -17.92
N GLU A 139 -6.94 32.14 -17.38
CA GLU A 139 -7.05 31.88 -15.94
C GLU A 139 -5.71 31.50 -15.29
N HIS A 140 -4.70 31.22 -16.10
CA HIS A 140 -3.41 30.70 -15.67
C HIS A 140 -2.23 31.63 -16.00
N ARG A 141 -2.49 32.90 -16.36
CA ARG A 141 -1.44 33.87 -16.74
C ARG A 141 -0.41 34.12 -15.64
N GLU A 142 -0.87 34.20 -14.40
CA GLU A 142 -0.03 34.47 -13.22
C GLU A 142 0.50 33.18 -12.55
N HIS A 143 0.21 32.01 -13.14
CA HIS A 143 0.66 30.73 -12.60
C HIS A 143 2.01 30.29 -13.18
N GLN A 144 2.67 29.37 -12.49
CA GLN A 144 3.90 28.77 -12.99
C GLN A 144 3.58 27.74 -14.08
N LEU A 145 4.03 28.01 -15.31
CA LEU A 145 3.76 27.16 -16.48
C LEU A 145 5.02 26.45 -16.98
N VAL A 146 4.85 25.20 -17.41
CA VAL A 146 5.79 24.46 -18.26
C VAL A 146 5.24 24.50 -19.68
N GLY A 147 5.96 25.15 -20.59
CA GLY A 147 5.66 25.14 -22.02
C GLY A 147 6.25 23.91 -22.73
N ASP A 148 5.95 23.78 -24.02
CA ASP A 148 6.52 22.77 -24.92
C ASP A 148 6.44 21.34 -24.38
N VAL A 149 5.30 20.98 -23.77
CA VAL A 149 5.11 19.66 -23.17
C VAL A 149 5.07 18.58 -24.25
N SER A 150 6.15 17.82 -24.34
CA SER A 150 6.34 16.74 -25.32
C SER A 150 5.50 15.50 -25.00
N VAL A 151 5.28 14.64 -26.00
CA VAL A 151 4.59 13.36 -25.80
C VAL A 151 5.38 12.44 -24.84
N SER A 152 6.71 12.51 -24.84
CA SER A 152 7.53 11.74 -23.89
C SER A 152 7.30 12.16 -22.44
N GLN A 153 7.11 13.47 -22.18
CA GLN A 153 6.72 13.98 -20.86
C GLN A 153 5.30 13.57 -20.47
N LEU A 154 4.34 13.59 -21.41
CA LEU A 154 2.98 13.12 -21.15
C LEU A 154 2.92 11.63 -20.78
N ARG A 155 3.85 10.82 -21.28
CA ARG A 155 4.00 9.40 -20.92
C ARG A 155 4.76 9.17 -19.62
N ARG A 156 5.25 10.22 -18.96
CA ARG A 156 5.90 10.18 -17.64
C ARG A 156 5.27 11.20 -16.67
N PRO A 157 3.95 11.11 -16.36
CA PRO A 157 3.30 12.11 -15.51
C PRO A 157 3.93 12.28 -14.14
N SER A 158 4.56 11.24 -13.55
CA SER A 158 5.29 11.35 -12.29
C SER A 158 6.52 12.27 -12.31
N GLN A 159 6.99 12.67 -13.50
CA GLN A 159 8.06 13.66 -13.67
C GLN A 159 7.50 15.08 -13.89
N LEU A 160 6.22 15.20 -14.23
CA LEU A 160 5.54 16.48 -14.46
C LEU A 160 4.73 16.93 -13.23
N LEU A 161 4.05 15.98 -12.59
CA LEU A 161 3.35 16.16 -11.32
C LEU A 161 4.35 16.13 -10.17
N TYR A 162 4.22 17.06 -9.21
CA TYR A 162 4.97 16.92 -7.97
C TYR A 162 4.35 15.81 -7.10
N PRO A 163 5.15 15.04 -6.34
CA PRO A 163 4.63 13.98 -5.48
C PRO A 163 3.85 14.54 -4.29
N LEU A 164 2.73 13.90 -3.93
CA LEU A 164 1.96 14.21 -2.71
C LEU A 164 2.56 13.48 -1.51
N GLU A 165 3.64 14.03 -0.95
CA GLU A 165 4.48 13.36 0.06
C GLU A 165 3.89 13.31 1.48
N ASN A 166 2.72 13.91 1.73
CA ASN A 166 2.11 13.91 3.05
C ASN A 166 1.80 12.46 3.50
N LYS A 167 2.60 11.96 4.44
CA LYS A 167 2.52 10.60 5.00
C LYS A 167 1.18 10.23 5.65
N LYS A 168 0.31 11.22 5.94
CA LYS A 168 -1.00 11.00 6.57
C LYS A 168 -2.15 10.92 5.57
N THR A 169 -1.92 11.26 4.31
CA THR A 169 -2.92 11.21 3.23
C THR A 169 -2.44 10.27 2.12
N ASN A 170 -1.73 10.81 1.13
CA ASN A 170 -1.34 10.12 -0.09
C ASN A 170 -0.07 9.31 0.10
N ALA A 171 0.89 9.81 0.89
CA ALA A 171 2.19 9.20 1.11
C ALA A 171 2.85 8.73 -0.20
N GLN A 172 2.80 9.57 -1.25
CA GLN A 172 3.24 9.20 -2.59
C GLN A 172 4.76 9.15 -2.64
N TYR A 173 5.30 7.95 -2.41
CA TYR A 173 6.72 7.66 -2.55
C TYR A 173 6.92 6.98 -3.90
N LEU A 174 7.69 7.64 -4.76
CA LEU A 174 7.91 7.21 -6.12
C LEU A 174 9.15 6.31 -6.17
N PHE A 175 9.01 5.12 -6.75
CA PHE A 175 10.14 4.22 -6.96
C PHE A 175 11.29 4.92 -7.69
N ALA A 176 12.51 4.61 -7.29
CA ALA A 176 13.69 4.98 -8.05
C ALA A 176 13.70 4.24 -9.40
N ASP A 177 14.31 4.85 -10.42
CA ASP A 177 14.35 4.30 -11.79
C ASP A 177 14.89 2.85 -11.80
N ARG A 178 15.92 2.56 -11.01
CA ARG A 178 16.49 1.21 -10.89
C ARG A 178 15.47 0.17 -10.44
N THR A 179 14.61 0.51 -9.48
CA THR A 179 13.60 -0.40 -8.95
C THR A 179 12.47 -0.60 -9.95
N CYS A 180 12.06 0.45 -10.67
CA CYS A 180 11.12 0.30 -11.78
C CYS A 180 11.68 -0.60 -12.88
N GLN A 181 12.93 -0.41 -13.31
CA GLN A 181 13.57 -1.23 -14.33
C GLN A 181 13.66 -2.70 -13.91
N PHE A 182 14.08 -2.96 -12.67
CA PHE A 182 14.10 -4.30 -12.10
C PHE A 182 12.71 -4.95 -12.11
N LEU A 183 11.67 -4.24 -11.64
CA LEU A 183 10.32 -4.77 -11.59
C LEU A 183 9.76 -5.09 -12.97
N VAL A 184 9.95 -4.20 -13.96
CA VAL A 184 9.52 -4.47 -15.35
C VAL A 184 10.25 -5.67 -15.93
N GLY A 185 11.58 -5.72 -15.80
CA GLY A 185 12.39 -6.84 -16.29
C GLY A 185 12.02 -8.17 -15.63
N LEU A 186 11.74 -8.16 -14.32
CA LEU A 186 11.32 -9.34 -13.57
C LEU A 186 9.94 -9.83 -14.03
N VAL A 187 8.95 -8.94 -14.15
CA VAL A 187 7.61 -9.27 -14.63
C VAL A 187 7.68 -9.89 -16.03
N SER A 188 8.48 -9.32 -16.93
CA SER A 188 8.72 -9.87 -18.27
C SER A 188 9.41 -11.24 -18.22
N THR A 189 10.43 -11.42 -17.38
CA THR A 189 11.16 -12.68 -17.21
C THR A 189 10.26 -13.80 -16.68
N LEU A 190 9.30 -13.45 -15.82
CA LEU A 190 8.30 -14.37 -15.28
C LEU A 190 7.17 -14.68 -16.28
N GLY A 191 7.18 -14.07 -17.47
CA GLY A 191 6.22 -14.34 -18.54
C GLY A 191 4.87 -13.66 -18.38
N PHE A 192 4.74 -12.66 -17.51
CA PHE A 192 3.51 -11.90 -17.37
C PHE A 192 3.28 -10.96 -18.56
N ARG A 193 2.01 -10.78 -18.91
CA ARG A 193 1.54 -9.97 -20.05
C ARG A 193 0.68 -8.78 -19.61
N ARG A 194 0.18 -8.81 -18.37
CA ARG A 194 -0.64 -7.74 -17.78
C ARG A 194 -0.20 -7.45 -16.35
N VAL A 195 -0.09 -6.17 -16.02
CA VAL A 195 0.23 -5.69 -14.66
C VAL A 195 -0.88 -4.79 -14.14
N LEU A 196 -1.60 -5.25 -13.12
CA LEU A 196 -2.51 -4.39 -12.37
C LEU A 196 -1.66 -3.57 -11.37
N CYS A 197 -1.43 -2.30 -11.69
CA CYS A 197 -0.64 -1.37 -10.89
C CYS A 197 -1.55 -0.67 -9.88
N VAL A 198 -1.46 -1.04 -8.60
CA VAL A 198 -2.29 -0.43 -7.53
C VAL A 198 -1.42 0.51 -6.70
N GLY A 199 -1.54 1.82 -6.91
CA GLY A 199 -0.70 2.82 -6.24
C GLY A 199 0.74 2.87 -6.74
N THR A 200 1.02 2.45 -7.99
CA THR A 200 2.39 2.34 -8.54
C THR A 200 2.56 3.11 -9.86
N PRO A 201 2.35 4.45 -9.86
CA PRO A 201 2.30 5.25 -11.09
C PRO A 201 3.58 5.17 -11.94
N ARG A 202 4.77 5.18 -11.31
CA ARG A 202 6.05 5.08 -12.06
C ARG A 202 6.27 3.73 -12.73
N LEU A 203 5.79 2.65 -12.11
CA LEU A 203 5.85 1.33 -12.72
C LEU A 203 4.94 1.28 -13.95
N HIS A 204 3.71 1.79 -13.82
CA HIS A 204 2.76 1.90 -14.93
C HIS A 204 3.34 2.72 -16.11
N GLU A 205 3.94 3.87 -15.83
CA GLU A 205 4.63 4.71 -16.83
C GLU A 205 5.71 3.95 -17.59
N LEU A 206 6.61 3.28 -16.85
CA LEU A 206 7.71 2.55 -17.48
C LEU A 206 7.21 1.38 -18.34
N ILE A 207 6.18 0.65 -17.88
CA ILE A 207 5.53 -0.39 -18.67
C ILE A 207 5.02 0.17 -20.00
N GLY A 208 4.26 1.28 -19.96
CA GLY A 208 3.73 1.92 -21.17
C GLY A 208 4.81 2.39 -22.15
N LEU A 209 5.96 2.82 -21.64
CA LEU A 209 7.11 3.20 -22.47
C LEU A 209 7.78 1.99 -23.13
N THR A 210 8.00 0.91 -22.38
CA THR A 210 8.62 -0.32 -22.92
C THR A 210 7.76 -1.00 -23.99
N ALA A 211 6.42 -1.01 -23.81
CA ALA A 211 5.49 -1.56 -24.80
C ALA A 211 5.51 -0.82 -26.15
N SER A 212 5.93 0.46 -26.17
CA SER A 212 6.03 1.26 -27.40
C SER A 212 7.36 1.08 -28.15
N GLY A 213 8.40 0.57 -27.49
CA GLY A 213 9.77 0.54 -28.02
C GLY A 213 10.20 -0.82 -28.57
N ASP A 214 9.66 -1.93 -28.06
CA ASP A 214 10.15 -3.27 -28.35
C ASP A 214 9.04 -4.20 -28.86
N LYS A 215 9.14 -4.67 -30.12
CA LYS A 215 8.07 -5.42 -30.83
C LYS A 215 7.84 -6.85 -30.31
N LYS A 216 8.59 -7.32 -29.31
CA LYS A 216 8.59 -8.73 -28.87
C LYS A 216 7.79 -9.03 -27.59
N SER A 217 7.39 -8.03 -26.80
CA SER A 217 6.53 -8.27 -25.61
C SER A 217 5.68 -7.05 -25.28
N THR A 218 4.38 -7.09 -25.57
CA THR A 218 3.42 -6.03 -25.21
C THR A 218 2.88 -6.28 -23.80
N LEU A 219 3.62 -5.84 -22.79
CA LEU A 219 3.15 -5.81 -21.41
C LEU A 219 2.09 -4.69 -21.28
N LYS A 220 0.85 -5.04 -20.95
CA LYS A 220 -0.22 -4.07 -20.66
C LYS A 220 -0.22 -3.69 -19.17
N SER A 221 -0.72 -2.50 -18.85
CA SER A 221 -0.89 -2.09 -17.46
C SER A 221 -2.16 -1.26 -17.26
N LEU A 222 -2.83 -1.47 -16.12
CA LEU A 222 -3.93 -0.65 -15.63
C LEU A 222 -3.52 -0.04 -14.28
N LEU A 223 -3.62 1.29 -14.15
CA LEU A 223 -3.31 2.00 -12.91
C LEU A 223 -4.58 2.25 -12.09
N LEU A 224 -4.62 1.72 -10.87
CA LEU A 224 -5.59 2.05 -9.84
C LEU A 224 -4.92 2.97 -8.81
N ASP A 225 -5.32 4.24 -8.75
CA ASP A 225 -4.73 5.21 -7.82
C ASP A 225 -5.78 6.19 -7.27
N ILE A 226 -5.55 6.71 -6.06
CA ILE A 226 -6.40 7.72 -5.44
C ILE A 226 -6.04 9.13 -5.93
N ASP A 227 -4.84 9.33 -6.50
CA ASP A 227 -4.43 10.60 -7.07
C ASP A 227 -5.10 10.83 -8.43
N PHE A 228 -6.25 11.51 -8.41
CA PHE A 228 -7.00 11.86 -9.61
C PHE A 228 -6.21 12.70 -10.63
N ARG A 229 -5.08 13.33 -10.25
CA ARG A 229 -4.27 14.13 -11.17
C ARG A 229 -3.73 13.30 -12.33
N TYR A 230 -3.59 11.98 -12.17
CA TYR A 230 -3.20 11.06 -13.25
C TYR A 230 -4.30 10.85 -14.31
N SER A 231 -5.57 11.10 -13.97
CA SER A 231 -6.73 10.93 -14.87
C SER A 231 -6.59 11.69 -16.20
N GLN A 232 -5.93 12.85 -16.18
CA GLN A 232 -5.75 13.70 -17.36
C GLN A 232 -4.66 13.23 -18.34
N PHE A 233 -3.89 12.20 -17.99
CA PHE A 233 -2.78 11.69 -18.82
C PHE A 233 -3.08 10.32 -19.45
N TYR A 234 -4.12 9.64 -18.99
CA TYR A 234 -4.41 8.26 -19.38
C TYR A 234 -5.83 8.12 -19.93
N MET A 235 -5.99 7.20 -20.88
CA MET A 235 -7.29 6.77 -21.41
C MET A 235 -8.00 5.83 -20.42
N GLU A 236 -9.30 5.60 -20.62
CA GLU A 236 -10.16 4.86 -19.68
C GLU A 236 -9.68 3.43 -19.40
N ASP A 237 -9.02 2.81 -20.38
CA ASP A 237 -8.45 1.47 -20.29
C ASP A 237 -7.15 1.37 -19.46
N SER A 238 -6.58 2.52 -19.06
CA SER A 238 -5.26 2.61 -18.46
C SER A 238 -5.25 3.23 -17.05
N PHE A 239 -6.35 3.87 -16.62
CA PHE A 239 -6.47 4.47 -15.30
C PHE A 239 -7.89 4.42 -14.72
N CYS A 240 -8.02 4.02 -13.46
CA CYS A 240 -9.22 4.19 -12.65
C CYS A 240 -8.92 4.97 -11.37
N HIS A 241 -9.72 5.99 -11.08
CA HIS A 241 -9.67 6.67 -9.79
C HIS A 241 -10.24 5.72 -8.72
N TYR A 242 -9.39 5.30 -7.79
CA TYR A 242 -9.64 4.16 -6.92
C TYR A 242 -9.07 4.35 -5.52
N ASN A 243 -9.82 3.93 -4.49
CA ASN A 243 -9.36 3.91 -3.11
C ASN A 243 -9.09 2.47 -2.63
N MET A 244 -7.82 2.17 -2.42
CA MET A 244 -7.32 0.86 -1.98
C MET A 244 -7.67 0.46 -0.54
N PHE A 245 -8.15 1.38 0.31
CA PHE A 245 -8.53 1.05 1.70
C PHE A 245 -9.98 0.58 1.84
N ASN A 246 -10.84 0.86 0.86
CA ASN A 246 -12.26 0.51 0.91
C ASN A 246 -12.80 -0.11 -0.39
N HIS A 247 -11.96 -0.31 -1.40
CA HIS A 247 -12.33 -0.83 -2.72
C HIS A 247 -13.36 0.05 -3.45
N HIS A 248 -13.26 1.37 -3.29
CA HIS A 248 -14.17 2.31 -3.94
C HIS A 248 -13.63 2.78 -5.30
N PHE A 249 -14.43 2.60 -6.35
CA PHE A 249 -14.21 3.21 -7.67
C PHE A 249 -15.02 4.50 -7.76
N PHE A 250 -14.34 5.63 -7.91
CA PHE A 250 -14.99 6.95 -7.90
C PHE A 250 -15.83 7.20 -9.15
N ASP A 251 -15.44 6.59 -10.26
CA ASP A 251 -16.18 6.63 -11.54
C ASP A 251 -17.25 5.53 -11.64
N GLY A 252 -17.53 4.83 -10.53
CA GLY A 252 -18.64 3.88 -10.40
C GLY A 252 -18.44 2.57 -11.17
N LYS A 253 -19.56 1.97 -11.59
CA LYS A 253 -19.60 0.65 -12.26
C LYS A 253 -18.74 0.58 -13.53
N PRO A 254 -18.70 1.60 -14.42
CA PRO A 254 -17.85 1.52 -15.62
C PRO A 254 -16.37 1.26 -15.30
N ALA A 255 -15.78 1.98 -14.34
CA ALA A 255 -14.40 1.77 -13.95
C ALA A 255 -14.17 0.43 -13.24
N LEU A 256 -15.15 -0.03 -12.45
CA LEU A 256 -15.11 -1.37 -11.87
C LEU A 256 -15.07 -2.46 -12.95
N GLU A 257 -15.87 -2.33 -14.01
CA GLU A 257 -15.90 -3.30 -15.12
C GLU A 257 -14.64 -3.24 -15.98
N VAL A 258 -14.01 -2.06 -16.17
CA VAL A 258 -12.66 -1.99 -16.77
C VAL A 258 -11.65 -2.82 -15.98
N CYS A 259 -11.63 -2.66 -14.65
CA CYS A 259 -10.76 -3.45 -13.78
C CYS A 259 -11.10 -4.94 -13.83
N ARG A 260 -12.39 -5.31 -13.84
CA ARG A 260 -12.85 -6.70 -13.91
C ARG A 260 -12.41 -7.35 -15.22
N ALA A 261 -12.68 -6.69 -16.35
CA ALA A 261 -12.29 -7.16 -17.67
C ALA A 261 -10.77 -7.32 -17.80
N PHE A 262 -9.99 -6.38 -17.28
CA PHE A 262 -8.53 -6.48 -17.26
C PHE A 262 -8.01 -7.71 -16.49
N LEU A 263 -8.64 -8.00 -15.34
CA LEU A 263 -8.30 -9.16 -14.52
C LEU A 263 -8.71 -10.49 -15.17
N GLN A 264 -9.86 -10.53 -15.83
CA GLN A 264 -10.44 -11.74 -16.43
C GLN A 264 -9.99 -11.98 -17.88
N GLU A 265 -9.33 -11.01 -18.52
CA GLU A 265 -8.73 -11.18 -19.85
C GLU A 265 -7.87 -12.45 -19.89
N ASP A 266 -7.95 -13.20 -20.99
CA ASP A 266 -7.30 -14.51 -21.17
C ASP A 266 -7.54 -15.49 -20.01
N LYS A 267 -8.77 -15.52 -19.47
CA LYS A 267 -9.15 -16.38 -18.34
C LYS A 267 -8.31 -16.14 -17.08
N GLY A 268 -7.75 -14.95 -16.94
CA GLY A 268 -6.87 -14.59 -15.84
C GLY A 268 -5.42 -15.06 -15.97
N GLU A 269 -5.02 -15.65 -17.10
CA GLU A 269 -3.63 -16.09 -17.32
C GLU A 269 -2.70 -14.92 -17.64
N GLY A 270 -1.52 -14.88 -17.00
CA GLY A 270 -0.49 -13.90 -17.32
C GLY A 270 -0.75 -12.49 -16.75
N VAL A 271 -1.61 -12.37 -15.73
CA VAL A 271 -1.77 -11.14 -14.93
C VAL A 271 -1.03 -11.23 -13.59
N ILE A 272 -0.41 -10.13 -13.17
CA ILE A 272 0.16 -9.95 -11.84
C ILE A 272 -0.33 -8.61 -11.26
N MET A 273 -0.68 -8.60 -9.97
CA MET A 273 -0.93 -7.34 -9.25
C MET A 273 0.35 -6.85 -8.60
N VAL A 274 0.73 -5.59 -8.83
CA VAL A 274 1.86 -4.94 -8.15
C VAL A 274 1.33 -3.74 -7.38
N THR A 275 1.48 -3.78 -6.05
CA THR A 275 0.90 -2.79 -5.14
C THR A 275 1.95 -2.19 -4.21
N ASP A 276 1.90 -0.88 -4.03
CA ASP A 276 2.74 -0.12 -3.09
C ASP A 276 1.87 0.84 -2.26
N PRO A 277 1.11 0.30 -1.28
CA PRO A 277 0.18 1.09 -0.51
C PRO A 277 0.91 1.99 0.51
N PRO A 278 0.28 3.10 0.96
CA PRO A 278 0.85 3.96 2.00
C PRO A 278 1.28 3.17 3.24
N PHE A 279 2.57 3.23 3.62
CA PHE A 279 3.12 2.44 4.73
C PHE A 279 2.55 2.78 6.10
N GLY A 280 2.03 4.00 6.25
CA GLY A 280 1.24 4.36 7.40
C GLY A 280 0.07 3.39 7.52
N GLY A 281 -0.61 3.13 6.40
CA GLY A 281 -1.87 2.41 6.17
C GLY A 281 -2.18 1.23 7.09
N LEU A 282 -3.47 1.00 7.33
CA LEU A 282 -3.90 -0.17 8.11
C LEU A 282 -3.81 -1.39 7.19
N VAL A 283 -2.93 -2.34 7.52
CA VAL A 283 -2.67 -3.57 6.73
C VAL A 283 -3.94 -4.39 6.50
N GLU A 284 -4.84 -4.41 7.48
CA GLU A 284 -6.06 -5.21 7.44
C GLU A 284 -7.08 -4.74 6.38
N PRO A 285 -7.50 -3.45 6.33
CA PRO A 285 -8.29 -2.93 5.21
C PRO A 285 -7.67 -3.14 3.83
N LEU A 286 -6.34 -3.02 3.71
CA LEU A 286 -5.62 -3.30 2.46
C LEU A 286 -5.78 -4.77 2.07
N ALA A 287 -5.56 -5.70 3.01
CA ALA A 287 -5.71 -7.12 2.76
C ALA A 287 -7.14 -7.50 2.34
N VAL A 288 -8.16 -6.92 2.97
CA VAL A 288 -9.56 -7.11 2.57
C VAL A 288 -9.81 -6.62 1.16
N THR A 289 -9.28 -5.45 0.81
CA THR A 289 -9.44 -4.88 -0.53
C THR A 289 -8.70 -5.70 -1.60
N PHE A 290 -7.49 -6.20 -1.30
CA PHE A 290 -6.78 -7.10 -2.20
C PHE A 290 -7.52 -8.44 -2.38
N LYS A 291 -8.16 -8.98 -1.34
CA LYS A 291 -9.03 -10.16 -1.47
C LYS A 291 -10.23 -9.91 -2.38
N LYS A 292 -10.79 -8.70 -2.41
CA LYS A 292 -11.85 -8.34 -3.36
C LYS A 292 -11.35 -8.34 -4.80
N LEU A 293 -10.17 -7.77 -5.07
CA LEU A 293 -9.53 -7.84 -6.39
C LEU A 293 -9.22 -9.28 -6.81
N ILE A 294 -8.72 -10.12 -5.90
CA ILE A 294 -8.53 -11.56 -6.15
C ILE A 294 -9.86 -12.24 -6.46
N GLY A 295 -10.93 -11.89 -5.73
CA GLY A 295 -12.29 -12.38 -5.99
C GLY A 295 -12.74 -12.08 -7.43
N MET A 296 -12.58 -10.84 -7.88
CA MET A 296 -12.89 -10.44 -9.26
C MET A 296 -12.09 -11.24 -10.30
N TRP A 297 -10.83 -11.54 -10.02
CA TRP A 297 -9.98 -12.38 -10.89
C TRP A 297 -10.45 -13.84 -10.94
N LYS A 298 -10.94 -14.39 -9.82
CA LYS A 298 -11.46 -15.77 -9.75
C LYS A 298 -12.83 -15.96 -10.40
N GLU A 299 -13.63 -14.89 -10.48
CA GLU A 299 -14.93 -14.94 -11.14
C GLU A 299 -14.78 -15.39 -12.60
N GLY A 300 -15.44 -16.49 -12.97
CA GLY A 300 -15.40 -17.04 -14.32
C GLY A 300 -14.29 -18.07 -14.60
N GLN A 301 -13.45 -18.40 -13.61
CA GLN A 301 -12.52 -19.52 -13.71
C GLN A 301 -13.23 -20.86 -13.54
N SER A 302 -12.66 -21.92 -14.12
CA SER A 302 -13.23 -23.27 -14.07
C SER A 302 -12.99 -23.93 -12.70
N GLN A 303 -13.71 -25.00 -12.37
CA GLN A 303 -13.50 -25.69 -11.08
C GLN A 303 -12.08 -26.28 -10.93
N ASP A 304 -11.42 -26.61 -12.04
CA ASP A 304 -10.04 -27.12 -12.07
C ASP A 304 -9.00 -26.06 -11.65
N ASP A 305 -9.34 -24.77 -11.75
CA ASP A 305 -8.49 -23.64 -11.38
C ASP A 305 -8.61 -23.25 -9.89
N SER A 306 -9.38 -24.00 -9.10
CA SER A 306 -9.68 -23.68 -7.69
C SER A 306 -8.44 -23.56 -6.78
N HIS A 307 -7.33 -24.21 -7.17
CA HIS A 307 -6.05 -24.16 -6.48
C HIS A 307 -5.15 -23.00 -6.91
N GLN A 308 -5.46 -22.30 -8.00
CA GLN A 308 -4.62 -21.21 -8.49
C GLN A 308 -4.86 -19.92 -7.68
N GLU A 309 -3.77 -19.32 -7.21
CA GLU A 309 -3.80 -17.99 -6.61
C GLU A 309 -3.35 -16.95 -7.63
N MET A 310 -4.02 -15.80 -7.64
CA MET A 310 -3.58 -14.64 -8.41
C MET A 310 -2.15 -14.26 -8.00
N PRO A 311 -1.19 -14.11 -8.94
CA PRO A 311 0.15 -13.67 -8.61
C PRO A 311 0.18 -12.21 -8.13
N ILE A 312 0.87 -11.96 -7.02
CA ILE A 312 0.90 -10.63 -6.37
C ILE A 312 2.33 -10.28 -5.93
N PHE A 313 2.72 -9.03 -6.20
CA PHE A 313 3.80 -8.33 -5.52
C PHE A 313 3.22 -7.24 -4.61
N TRP A 314 3.22 -7.50 -3.31
CA TRP A 314 2.91 -6.50 -2.30
C TRP A 314 4.20 -5.89 -1.77
N ILE A 315 4.48 -4.66 -2.18
CA ILE A 315 5.66 -3.90 -1.78
C ILE A 315 5.33 -3.22 -0.45
N PHE A 316 6.05 -3.58 0.62
CA PHE A 316 5.76 -3.08 1.97
C PHE A 316 6.98 -3.22 2.91
N PRO A 317 7.01 -2.52 4.06
CA PRO A 317 8.14 -2.62 4.98
C PRO A 317 8.25 -4.00 5.65
N TYR A 318 9.48 -4.54 5.75
CA TYR A 318 9.73 -5.91 6.22
C TYR A 318 9.17 -6.24 7.61
N PHE A 319 9.01 -5.23 8.47
CA PHE A 319 8.52 -5.41 9.83
C PHE A 319 7.00 -5.69 9.90
N PHE A 320 6.29 -5.61 8.77
CA PHE A 320 4.90 -6.02 8.65
C PHE A 320 4.70 -7.47 8.18
N GLU A 321 5.77 -8.22 7.89
CA GLU A 321 5.70 -9.61 7.40
C GLU A 321 4.70 -10.48 8.18
N ALA A 322 4.80 -10.49 9.52
CA ALA A 322 3.91 -11.31 10.34
C ALA A 322 2.42 -10.98 10.15
N ARG A 323 2.08 -9.69 9.91
CA ARG A 323 0.70 -9.29 9.65
C ARG A 323 0.27 -9.63 8.22
N ILE A 324 1.15 -9.44 7.23
CA ILE A 324 0.88 -9.79 5.83
C ILE A 324 0.62 -11.30 5.71
N CYS A 325 1.53 -12.14 6.23
CA CYS A 325 1.39 -13.59 6.20
C CYS A 325 0.17 -14.11 7.00
N GLN A 326 -0.34 -13.34 7.97
CA GLN A 326 -1.58 -13.69 8.64
C GLN A 326 -2.80 -13.63 7.69
N PHE A 327 -2.81 -12.67 6.75
CA PHE A 327 -3.88 -12.53 5.78
C PHE A 327 -3.65 -13.34 4.50
N PHE A 328 -2.38 -13.52 4.13
CA PHE A 328 -1.93 -14.26 2.94
C PHE A 328 -0.83 -15.26 3.33
N PRO A 329 -1.18 -16.45 3.84
CA PRO A 329 -0.20 -17.43 4.34
C PRO A 329 0.76 -17.96 3.26
N SER A 330 0.38 -17.91 1.99
CA SER A 330 1.22 -18.29 0.85
C SER A 330 2.34 -17.28 0.55
N PHE A 331 2.31 -16.09 1.15
CA PHE A 331 3.27 -15.03 0.85
C PHE A 331 4.60 -15.29 1.56
N CYS A 332 5.69 -15.11 0.81
CA CYS A 332 7.04 -15.02 1.32
C CYS A 332 7.63 -13.63 1.06
N MET A 333 8.62 -13.25 1.86
CA MET A 333 9.34 -11.99 1.69
C MET A 333 10.64 -12.21 0.90
N LEU A 334 10.84 -11.45 -0.17
CA LEU A 334 12.10 -11.43 -0.92
C LEU A 334 13.12 -10.50 -0.25
N ASP A 335 14.41 -10.75 -0.48
CA ASP A 335 15.49 -9.93 0.06
C ASP A 335 15.69 -8.60 -0.71
N TYR A 336 15.06 -8.43 -1.88
CA TYR A 336 15.22 -7.24 -2.72
C TYR A 336 14.79 -5.96 -1.99
N GLN A 337 15.71 -5.01 -1.93
CA GLN A 337 15.54 -3.71 -1.29
C GLN A 337 14.95 -2.71 -2.29
N VAL A 338 13.65 -2.47 -2.18
CA VAL A 338 12.94 -1.50 -3.02
C VAL A 338 13.39 -0.08 -2.65
N ASP A 339 13.82 0.70 -3.65
CA ASP A 339 14.35 2.04 -3.46
C ASP A 339 13.40 3.13 -3.98
N TYR A 340 13.48 4.32 -3.36
CA TYR A 340 12.56 5.43 -3.61
C TYR A 340 13.30 6.74 -3.83
N ASP A 341 12.86 7.53 -4.80
CA ASP A 341 13.49 8.82 -5.16
C ASP A 341 13.21 9.94 -4.18
N ASN A 342 12.15 9.86 -3.38
CA ASN A 342 11.67 10.98 -2.58
C ASN A 342 11.40 10.62 -1.11
N HIS A 343 12.06 9.59 -0.58
CA HIS A 343 11.96 9.26 0.85
C HIS A 343 13.31 9.24 1.58
N ALA A 344 13.53 10.18 2.50
CA ALA A 344 14.80 10.35 3.23
C ALA A 344 15.29 9.09 3.98
N LEU A 345 14.37 8.24 4.48
CA LEU A 345 14.72 7.00 5.20
C LEU A 345 14.79 5.75 4.31
N TYR A 346 14.36 5.83 3.04
CA TYR A 346 14.24 4.69 2.12
C TYR A 346 15.06 4.90 0.84
N LYS A 347 16.15 5.66 0.95
CA LYS A 347 17.14 5.92 -0.10
C LYS A 347 18.42 5.16 0.16
N HIS A 348 19.04 4.69 -0.90
CA HIS A 348 20.43 4.24 -0.89
C HIS A 348 21.38 5.46 -0.98
N GLY A 349 22.27 5.67 -0.01
CA GLY A 349 23.24 6.78 -0.08
C GLY A 349 23.86 7.24 1.23
N LYS A 350 24.77 8.23 1.14
CA LYS A 350 25.58 8.77 2.25
C LYS A 350 24.79 9.60 3.28
N THR A 351 23.57 10.04 2.95
CA THR A 351 22.78 10.98 3.77
C THR A 351 21.50 10.36 4.37
N GLY A 352 21.34 9.02 4.32
CA GLY A 352 20.19 8.30 4.89
C GLY A 352 20.57 6.99 5.61
N ARG A 353 19.60 6.16 5.98
CA ARG A 353 19.89 4.77 6.38
C ARG A 353 20.56 4.09 5.18
N LYS A 354 21.66 3.35 5.39
CA LYS A 354 22.39 2.63 4.32
C LYS A 354 21.51 1.70 3.45
N GLN A 355 20.30 1.33 3.90
CA GLN A 355 19.45 0.32 3.28
C GLN A 355 17.96 0.63 3.47
N SER A 356 17.17 0.45 2.42
CA SER A 356 15.70 0.59 2.48
C SER A 356 15.11 -0.54 3.35
N PRO A 357 14.08 -0.29 4.18
CA PRO A 357 13.30 -1.31 4.89
C PRO A 357 12.16 -1.91 4.05
N VAL A 358 11.94 -1.44 2.82
CA VAL A 358 10.83 -1.89 1.97
C VAL A 358 11.25 -3.12 1.16
N ARG A 359 10.42 -4.17 1.18
CA ARG A 359 10.64 -5.46 0.50
C ARG A 359 9.44 -5.81 -0.35
N ILE A 360 9.61 -6.83 -1.19
CA ILE A 360 8.52 -7.44 -1.97
C ILE A 360 8.01 -8.66 -1.22
N PHE A 361 6.71 -8.72 -0.96
CA PHE A 361 6.00 -9.90 -0.49
C PHE A 361 5.23 -10.53 -1.65
N THR A 362 5.33 -11.84 -1.82
CA THR A 362 4.72 -12.52 -2.97
C THR A 362 4.38 -13.98 -2.69
N ASN A 363 3.33 -14.48 -3.36
CA ASN A 363 3.00 -15.90 -3.44
C ASN A 363 3.75 -16.64 -4.57
N ILE A 364 4.55 -15.94 -5.38
CA ILE A 364 5.40 -16.58 -6.38
C ILE A 364 6.57 -17.30 -5.66
N PRO A 365 6.89 -18.55 -6.01
CA PRO A 365 8.02 -19.26 -5.42
C PRO A 365 9.33 -18.48 -5.54
N PRO A 366 10.06 -18.25 -4.44
CA PRO A 366 11.24 -17.37 -4.43
C PRO A 366 12.43 -17.93 -5.23
N ASN A 367 12.42 -19.24 -5.55
CA ASN A 367 13.41 -19.85 -6.44
C ASN A 367 13.25 -19.44 -7.92
N LYS A 368 12.05 -18.98 -8.31
CA LYS A 368 11.77 -18.48 -9.67
C LYS A 368 12.11 -17.00 -9.85
N ILE A 369 12.49 -16.30 -8.77
CA ILE A 369 12.71 -14.85 -8.79
C ILE A 369 14.21 -14.55 -8.70
N PRO A 370 14.88 -14.29 -9.83
CA PRO A 370 16.26 -13.83 -9.82
C PRO A 370 16.35 -12.41 -9.28
N LEU A 371 17.38 -12.14 -8.46
CA LEU A 371 17.74 -10.79 -8.03
C LEU A 371 19.08 -10.37 -8.68
N PRO A 372 19.27 -9.06 -8.98
CA PRO A 372 20.41 -8.57 -9.74
C PRO A 372 21.73 -8.74 -8.99
N THR A 373 22.62 -9.59 -9.48
CA THR A 373 23.91 -9.88 -8.82
C THR A 373 24.83 -8.65 -8.75
N GLU A 374 24.75 -7.79 -9.75
CA GLU A 374 25.42 -6.50 -9.88
C GLU A 374 25.01 -5.48 -8.80
N GLU A 375 23.84 -5.67 -8.18
CA GLU A 375 23.39 -4.86 -7.04
C GLU A 375 23.75 -5.50 -5.68
N GLY A 376 24.57 -6.56 -5.66
CA GLY A 376 25.01 -7.22 -4.43
C GLY A 376 24.02 -8.24 -3.88
N TYR A 377 23.35 -8.99 -4.76
CA TYR A 377 22.57 -10.17 -4.40
C TYR A 377 23.27 -11.46 -4.84
N ARG A 378 22.99 -12.57 -4.14
CA ARG A 378 23.51 -13.90 -4.47
C ARG A 378 22.45 -14.96 -4.26
N PHE A 379 22.53 -16.07 -5.00
CA PHE A 379 21.66 -17.22 -4.76
C PHE A 379 22.13 -18.01 -3.54
N CYS A 380 21.20 -18.36 -2.64
CA CYS A 380 21.44 -19.30 -1.55
C CYS A 380 20.89 -20.68 -1.93
N PRO A 381 21.76 -21.70 -2.16
CA PRO A 381 21.30 -23.02 -2.58
C PRO A 381 20.55 -23.78 -1.47
N LEU A 382 20.82 -23.51 -0.19
CA LEU A 382 20.13 -24.16 0.92
C LEU A 382 18.69 -23.64 1.08
N CYS A 383 18.49 -22.34 0.92
CA CYS A 383 17.15 -21.73 0.98
C CYS A 383 16.42 -21.69 -0.37
N GLN A 384 17.09 -22.04 -1.47
CA GLN A 384 16.57 -21.95 -2.83
C GLN A 384 15.98 -20.57 -3.15
N ARG A 385 16.71 -19.50 -2.83
CA ARG A 385 16.30 -18.12 -3.10
C ARG A 385 17.49 -17.17 -3.17
N TYR A 386 17.31 -16.04 -3.83
CA TYR A 386 18.28 -14.96 -3.80
C TYR A 386 18.21 -14.18 -2.48
N VAL A 387 19.39 -13.79 -1.99
CA VAL A 387 19.60 -13.08 -0.73
C VAL A 387 20.59 -11.94 -0.91
N SER A 388 20.54 -10.95 -0.02
CA SER A 388 21.58 -9.91 0.05
C SER A 388 22.96 -10.56 0.28
N LEU A 389 24.02 -10.02 -0.32
CA LEU A 389 25.38 -10.53 -0.21
C LEU A 389 25.81 -10.72 1.26
N GLU A 390 25.47 -9.74 2.11
CA GLU A 390 25.79 -9.72 3.55
C GLU A 390 24.85 -10.61 4.42
N ASN A 391 23.72 -11.08 3.88
CA ASN A 391 22.79 -11.94 4.60
C ASN A 391 23.35 -13.37 4.63
N GLN A 392 23.86 -13.80 5.78
CA GLN A 392 24.44 -15.14 5.95
C GLN A 392 23.37 -16.17 6.32
N HIS A 393 23.47 -17.37 5.74
CA HIS A 393 22.62 -18.50 6.11
C HIS A 393 22.92 -18.90 7.56
N CYS A 394 21.89 -19.01 8.39
CA CYS A 394 22.04 -19.57 9.72
C CYS A 394 21.73 -21.07 9.66
N GLU A 395 22.74 -21.90 9.92
CA GLU A 395 22.60 -23.36 9.95
C GLU A 395 21.62 -23.83 11.04
N HIS A 396 21.61 -23.18 12.20
CA HIS A 396 20.72 -23.52 13.32
C HIS A 396 19.25 -23.18 13.06
N CYS A 397 18.97 -22.12 12.29
CA CYS A 397 17.60 -21.77 11.88
C CYS A 397 17.23 -22.37 10.52
N ASN A 398 18.20 -22.97 9.82
CA ASN A 398 18.14 -23.36 8.42
C ASN A 398 17.54 -22.28 7.50
N SER A 399 17.97 -21.02 7.68
CA SER A 399 17.42 -19.89 6.93
C SER A 399 18.37 -18.69 6.87
N CYS A 400 18.34 -17.95 5.76
CA CYS A 400 18.93 -16.61 5.63
C CYS A 400 18.05 -15.55 6.30
N THR A 401 18.17 -15.43 7.62
CA THR A 401 17.18 -14.72 8.45
C THR A 401 17.26 -13.20 8.46
N SER A 402 18.34 -12.59 7.93
CA SER A 402 18.48 -11.14 8.00
C SER A 402 17.47 -10.43 7.12
N LYS A 403 16.72 -9.50 7.71
CA LYS A 403 15.70 -8.71 6.99
C LYS A 403 16.21 -7.34 6.56
N ASP A 404 17.28 -6.87 7.17
CA ASP A 404 17.90 -5.57 6.92
C ASP A 404 19.30 -5.70 6.32
N GLY A 405 19.52 -6.78 5.54
CA GLY A 405 20.72 -7.03 4.76
C GLY A 405 21.98 -7.36 5.55
N ARG A 406 22.08 -6.95 6.81
CA ARG A 406 23.27 -7.11 7.67
C ARG A 406 23.42 -8.55 8.18
N LYS A 407 24.62 -8.92 8.63
CA LYS A 407 24.83 -10.19 9.34
C LYS A 407 24.07 -10.20 10.68
N TRP A 408 23.07 -11.07 10.83
CA TRP A 408 22.38 -11.32 12.10
C TRP A 408 23.11 -12.39 12.92
N LYS A 409 22.84 -12.43 14.23
CA LYS A 409 23.41 -13.45 15.13
C LYS A 409 22.32 -14.39 15.64
N HIS A 410 22.63 -15.68 15.76
CA HIS A 410 21.73 -16.66 16.35
C HIS A 410 21.74 -16.55 17.88
N CYS A 411 20.55 -16.53 18.50
CA CYS A 411 20.42 -16.71 19.93
C CYS A 411 19.90 -18.12 20.22
N PHE A 412 20.75 -18.96 20.82
CA PHE A 412 20.43 -20.36 21.13
C PHE A 412 19.32 -20.50 22.17
N LEU A 413 19.24 -19.58 23.14
CA LEU A 413 18.20 -19.57 24.17
C LEU A 413 16.82 -19.27 23.58
N CYS A 414 16.74 -18.29 22.67
CA CYS A 414 15.49 -17.96 21.97
C CYS A 414 15.24 -18.79 20.71
N LYS A 415 16.19 -19.64 20.31
CA LYS A 415 16.18 -20.45 19.08
C LYS A 415 15.83 -19.65 17.82
N LYS A 416 16.34 -18.42 17.73
CA LYS A 416 16.08 -17.52 16.60
C LYS A 416 17.24 -16.56 16.36
N CYS A 417 17.37 -16.11 15.12
CA CYS A 417 18.29 -15.05 14.77
C CYS A 417 17.73 -13.67 15.13
N VAL A 418 18.61 -12.78 15.57
CA VAL A 418 18.29 -11.41 15.96
C VAL A 418 19.34 -10.44 15.43
N LYS A 419 18.97 -9.15 15.39
CA LYS A 419 19.88 -8.08 15.00
C LYS A 419 21.15 -8.08 15.89
N PRO A 420 22.32 -7.70 15.37
CA PRO A 420 23.56 -7.65 16.14
C PRO A 420 23.48 -6.83 17.43
N SER A 421 22.73 -5.72 17.38
CA SER A 421 22.52 -4.80 18.51
C SER A 421 21.58 -5.32 19.60
N TRP A 422 20.96 -6.49 19.40
CA TRP A 422 20.08 -7.09 20.40
C TRP A 422 20.88 -8.00 21.33
N ILE A 423 20.50 -8.03 22.60
CA ILE A 423 21.07 -8.91 23.62
C ILE A 423 19.98 -9.82 24.18
N HIS A 424 20.34 -11.02 24.64
CA HIS A 424 19.42 -11.86 25.39
C HIS A 424 19.34 -11.34 26.82
N CYS A 425 18.15 -10.96 27.27
CA CYS A 425 17.91 -10.55 28.64
C CYS A 425 17.51 -11.75 29.48
N SER A 426 18.32 -12.12 30.47
CA SER A 426 18.05 -13.26 31.36
C SER A 426 16.82 -13.04 32.24
N PHE A 427 16.52 -11.79 32.61
CA PHE A 427 15.32 -11.46 33.39
C PHE A 427 14.04 -11.61 32.55
N CYS A 428 14.06 -11.12 31.31
CA CYS A 428 12.88 -11.22 30.43
C CYS A 428 12.79 -12.54 29.64
N ASN A 429 13.83 -13.38 29.68
CA ASN A 429 13.99 -14.58 28.86
C ASN A 429 13.70 -14.35 27.37
N ARG A 430 14.12 -13.19 26.84
CA ARG A 430 13.94 -12.83 25.43
C ARG A 430 15.06 -11.94 24.93
N CYS A 431 15.33 -12.00 23.63
CA CYS A 431 16.17 -11.00 22.98
C CYS A 431 15.44 -9.66 22.88
N ALA A 432 16.14 -8.58 23.23
CA ALA A 432 15.68 -7.21 23.12
C ALA A 432 16.86 -6.26 22.81
N VAL A 433 16.58 -4.98 22.57
CA VAL A 433 17.62 -3.95 22.47
C VAL A 433 18.34 -3.76 23.81
N ALA A 434 19.60 -3.31 23.80
CA ALA A 434 20.42 -3.21 25.00
C ALA A 434 19.74 -2.43 26.16
N HIS A 435 19.17 -1.26 25.86
CA HIS A 435 18.44 -0.44 26.81
C HIS A 435 16.92 -0.66 26.69
N HIS A 436 16.43 -1.83 27.08
CA HIS A 436 14.99 -2.13 27.11
C HIS A 436 14.43 -2.14 28.54
N SER A 437 13.13 -1.86 28.66
CA SER A 437 12.41 -2.04 29.93
C SER A 437 12.22 -3.53 30.23
N CYS A 438 12.72 -3.97 31.38
CA CYS A 438 12.48 -5.31 31.91
C CYS A 438 11.14 -5.42 32.64
N ASP A 439 10.64 -4.30 33.15
CA ASP A 439 9.26 -4.18 33.62
C ASP A 439 8.34 -4.57 32.45
N GLY A 440 7.39 -5.47 32.69
CA GLY A 440 6.34 -5.82 31.73
C GLY A 440 5.65 -4.58 31.15
N PRO A 441 4.86 -4.70 30.08
CA PRO A 441 4.14 -3.54 29.53
C PRO A 441 3.47 -2.74 30.66
N LYS A 442 3.93 -1.48 30.86
CA LYS A 442 3.48 -0.58 31.94
C LYS A 442 1.96 -0.39 31.92
N ASP A 443 1.42 -0.41 30.71
CA ASP A 443 0.02 -0.53 30.38
C ASP A 443 -0.29 -2.00 30.09
N GLY A 444 -1.06 -2.67 30.95
CA GLY A 444 -1.44 -4.06 30.76
C GLY A 444 -2.10 -4.33 29.40
N CYS A 445 -2.22 -5.60 29.03
CA CYS A 445 -2.80 -6.07 27.79
C CYS A 445 -4.11 -5.34 27.48
N PHE A 446 -4.20 -4.72 26.31
CA PHE A 446 -5.40 -3.97 25.89
C PHE A 446 -6.68 -4.80 25.79
N ILE A 447 -6.59 -6.13 25.84
CA ILE A 447 -7.75 -7.03 25.72
C ILE A 447 -8.22 -7.51 27.10
N CYS A 448 -7.30 -7.87 28.01
CA CYS A 448 -7.66 -8.46 29.29
C CYS A 448 -7.09 -7.72 30.51
N GLY A 449 -6.35 -6.63 30.31
CA GLY A 449 -5.74 -5.83 31.37
C GLY A 449 -4.46 -6.41 31.98
N GLU A 450 -4.10 -7.66 31.67
CA GLU A 450 -2.97 -8.36 32.29
C GLU A 450 -1.60 -7.83 31.84
N ARG A 451 -0.66 -7.67 32.78
CA ARG A 451 0.64 -6.99 32.55
C ARG A 451 1.76 -7.92 32.06
N ASP A 452 1.52 -9.21 32.00
CA ASP A 452 2.51 -10.23 31.64
C ASP A 452 2.67 -10.41 30.12
N HIS A 453 1.69 -9.95 29.32
CA HIS A 453 1.72 -10.10 27.87
C HIS A 453 1.27 -8.84 27.12
N LYS A 454 1.70 -8.72 25.86
CA LYS A 454 1.20 -7.71 24.92
C LYS A 454 -0.08 -8.22 24.25
N ARG A 455 -0.94 -7.30 23.80
CA ARG A 455 -2.18 -7.59 23.04
C ARG A 455 -2.03 -8.73 22.02
N SER A 456 -0.96 -8.73 21.22
CA SER A 456 -0.69 -9.71 20.16
C SER A 456 -0.56 -11.16 20.63
N SER A 457 -0.36 -11.35 21.93
CA SER A 457 -0.13 -12.65 22.57
C SER A 457 -1.20 -12.94 23.61
N CYS A 458 -2.31 -12.19 23.60
CA CYS A 458 -3.39 -12.36 24.56
C CYS A 458 -4.18 -13.65 24.30
N PRO A 459 -4.38 -14.53 25.29
CA PRO A 459 -5.22 -15.72 25.12
C PRO A 459 -6.68 -15.36 24.78
N ASN A 460 -7.14 -14.21 25.28
CA ASN A 460 -8.47 -13.65 24.98
C ASN A 460 -8.54 -12.91 23.62
N ILE A 461 -7.46 -12.88 22.83
CA ILE A 461 -7.54 -12.36 21.45
C ILE A 461 -8.51 -13.18 20.58
N SER A 462 -8.75 -14.43 20.96
CA SER A 462 -9.64 -15.36 20.27
C SER A 462 -11.13 -15.06 20.51
N THR A 463 -11.51 -14.49 21.67
CA THR A 463 -12.92 -14.16 21.99
C THR A 463 -13.40 -12.90 21.28
N LEU A 464 -12.54 -11.88 21.11
CA LEU A 464 -12.79 -10.76 20.18
C LEU A 464 -12.87 -11.23 18.73
N ARG A 465 -12.01 -12.18 18.33
CA ARG A 465 -12.09 -12.81 17.00
C ARG A 465 -13.31 -13.70 16.82
N LYS A 466 -13.90 -14.29 17.87
CA LYS A 466 -15.14 -15.10 17.75
C LYS A 466 -16.34 -14.26 17.31
N ALA A 467 -16.38 -12.98 17.64
CA ALA A 467 -17.34 -12.04 17.07
C ALA A 467 -17.10 -11.75 15.56
N SER A 468 -15.91 -12.05 15.03
CA SER A 468 -15.54 -11.91 13.62
C SER A 468 -15.27 -13.24 12.89
N LYS A 469 -15.38 -14.40 13.56
CA LYS A 469 -15.05 -15.74 13.03
C LYS A 469 -16.25 -16.56 12.58
N LEU A 470 -17.47 -16.02 12.60
CA LEU A 470 -18.64 -16.67 12.00
C LEU A 470 -18.67 -16.57 10.45
N VAL A 471 -17.52 -16.35 9.81
CA VAL A 471 -17.38 -16.26 8.35
C VAL A 471 -16.32 -17.24 7.86
N GLU A 472 -16.48 -18.49 8.25
CA GLU A 472 -16.04 -19.65 7.47
C GLU A 472 -17.27 -20.54 7.37
N PHE A 473 -17.63 -20.95 6.16
CA PHE A 473 -18.89 -21.61 5.77
C PHE A 473 -20.08 -20.68 5.57
N PHE A 474 -20.24 -20.17 4.35
CA PHE A 474 -21.41 -20.38 3.47
C PHE A 474 -21.15 -19.65 2.15
N TYR A 475 -20.46 -20.33 1.23
CA TYR A 475 -20.50 -20.00 -0.20
C TYR A 475 -21.28 -21.13 -0.89
N LEU A 476 -22.57 -20.93 -1.07
CA LEU A 476 -23.36 -21.60 -2.11
C LEU A 476 -24.26 -20.54 -2.77
N PRO A 477 -24.40 -20.56 -4.12
CA PRO A 477 -25.15 -19.57 -4.84
C PRO A 477 -26.64 -19.91 -4.80
N THR A 478 -27.48 -18.97 -4.35
CA THR A 478 -28.91 -19.05 -4.65
C THR A 478 -29.12 -18.67 -6.12
N GLN A 479 -29.46 -19.69 -6.90
CA GLN A 479 -29.92 -19.59 -8.27
C GLN A 479 -31.20 -18.75 -8.39
N ARG A 480 -31.32 -18.14 -9.58
CA ARG A 480 -32.52 -17.88 -10.38
C ARG A 480 -33.88 -18.04 -9.68
N LEU A 481 -34.73 -17.03 -9.85
CA LEU A 481 -36.04 -17.25 -10.46
C LEU A 481 -36.41 -15.99 -11.25
N GLU A 482 -36.48 -16.16 -12.57
CA GLU A 482 -37.28 -15.34 -13.46
C GLU A 482 -38.76 -15.62 -13.13
N ASN A 483 -39.48 -14.56 -12.76
CA ASN A 483 -40.73 -14.11 -13.37
C ASN A 483 -41.11 -12.75 -12.81
#